data_AF-A0A0F9DCM2-F1
#
_entry.id   AF-A0A0F9DCM2-F1
#
_cell.length_a   1.000
_cell.length_b   1.000
_cell.length_c   1.000
_cell.angle_alpha   90.00
_cell.angle_beta   90.00
_cell.angle_gamma   90.00
#
_symmetry.space_group_name_H-M   'P 1'
#
loop_
_entity.id
_entity.type
_entity.pdbx_description
1 polymer ?
#
loop_
_entity_poly.entity_id
_entity_poly.type
_entity_poly.pdbx_seq_one_letter_code
_entity_poly.pdbx_strand_id
1 'polypeptide(L)'
;ILFRMIYSCGLRVSEARLLKVQEVDLNSGILTINQSKKDNSRLVPMTDELTKKCQIFSKQVHFYSNEEGYFFPMIDDRPLTLGNIYKNFRKFLWKAGISHGGRGSGPRIHDFSYPNLNKIQTFLKKS
;
A
#
# COMPACT_ATOMS: atom_id res chain seq x y z
N ILE A 1 5.28 1.94 -5.56
CA ILE A 1 4.86 0.52 -5.38
C ILE A 1 3.83 0.43 -4.26
N LEU A 2 4.11 0.97 -3.06
CA LEU A 2 3.16 1.06 -1.93
C LEU A 2 1.70 1.39 -2.33
N PHE A 3 1.48 2.51 -3.03
CA PHE A 3 0.12 2.89 -3.45
C PHE A 3 -0.53 1.87 -4.40
N ARG A 4 0.24 1.24 -5.29
CA ARG A 4 -0.29 0.18 -6.16
C ARG A 4 -0.78 -0.99 -5.31
N MET A 5 0.00 -1.46 -4.34
CA MET A 5 -0.45 -2.51 -3.40
C MET A 5 -1.71 -2.10 -2.63
N ILE A 6 -1.79 -0.87 -2.12
CA ILE A 6 -3.00 -0.38 -1.43
C ILE A 6 -4.24 -0.49 -2.34
N TYR A 7 -4.13 -0.10 -3.61
CA TYR A 7 -5.27 -0.11 -4.53
C TYR A 7 -5.57 -1.45 -5.18
N SER A 8 -4.56 -2.16 -5.68
CA SER A 8 -4.75 -3.42 -6.42
C SER A 8 -4.92 -4.62 -5.50
N CYS A 9 -4.28 -4.60 -4.32
CA CYS A 9 -4.34 -5.69 -3.34
C CYS A 9 -5.30 -5.36 -2.18
N GLY A 10 -5.99 -4.21 -2.23
CA GLY A 10 -6.99 -3.82 -1.24
C GLY A 10 -6.43 -3.67 0.19
N LEU A 11 -5.13 -3.41 0.34
CA LEU A 11 -4.49 -3.29 1.64
C LEU A 11 -4.99 -2.04 2.37
N ARG A 12 -5.13 -2.15 3.69
CA ARG A 12 -5.22 -0.96 4.55
C ARG A 12 -3.87 -0.28 4.58
N VAL A 13 -3.86 1.05 4.74
CA VAL A 13 -2.61 1.82 4.87
C VAL A 13 -1.72 1.30 6.01
N SER A 14 -2.34 0.91 7.12
CA SER A 14 -1.64 0.33 8.26
C SER A 14 -1.01 -1.02 7.95
N GLU A 15 -1.67 -1.86 7.14
CA GLU A 15 -1.11 -3.14 6.68
C GLU A 15 0.07 -2.85 5.74
N ALA A 16 -0.15 -2.04 4.69
CA ALA A 16 0.87 -1.78 3.68
C ALA A 16 2.12 -1.08 4.22
N ARG A 17 2.00 -0.18 5.21
CA ARG A 17 3.15 0.53 5.81
C ARG A 17 3.96 -0.33 6.78
N LEU A 18 3.33 -1.36 7.36
CA LEU A 18 3.92 -2.24 8.37
C LEU A 18 4.37 -3.57 7.79
N LEU A 19 4.08 -3.82 6.51
CA LEU A 19 4.44 -5.01 5.76
C LEU A 19 5.94 -5.30 5.92
N LYS A 20 6.25 -6.53 6.31
CA LYS A 20 7.61 -7.03 6.51
C LYS A 20 8.17 -7.64 5.23
N VAL A 21 9.50 -7.75 5.15
CA VAL A 21 10.15 -8.35 3.97
C VAL A 21 9.69 -9.80 3.78
N GLN A 22 9.65 -10.60 4.86
CA GLN A 22 9.17 -11.98 4.81
C GLN A 22 7.70 -12.15 4.41
N GLU A 23 6.89 -11.09 4.56
CA GLU A 23 5.47 -11.13 4.22
C GLU A 23 5.23 -10.91 2.71
N VAL A 24 6.29 -10.70 1.92
CA VAL A 24 6.24 -10.46 0.48
C VAL A 24 6.96 -11.58 -0.27
N ASP A 25 6.24 -12.61 -0.67
CA ASP A 25 6.78 -13.65 -1.54
C ASP A 25 6.85 -13.14 -2.99
N LEU A 26 8.05 -12.75 -3.39
CA LEU A 26 8.34 -12.23 -4.72
C LEU A 26 8.44 -13.32 -5.79
N ASN A 27 8.53 -14.59 -5.40
CA ASN A 27 8.59 -15.72 -6.33
C ASN A 27 7.18 -16.15 -6.73
N SER A 28 6.29 -16.32 -5.74
CA SER A 28 4.88 -16.68 -5.99
C SER A 28 3.99 -15.46 -6.24
N GLY A 29 4.47 -14.25 -5.93
CA GLY A 29 3.69 -13.03 -6.06
C GLY A 29 2.59 -12.92 -5.00
N ILE A 30 2.82 -13.41 -3.79
CA ILE A 30 1.82 -13.47 -2.71
C ILE A 30 2.23 -12.56 -1.55
N LEU A 31 1.26 -11.85 -1.01
CA LEU A 31 1.39 -11.08 0.23
C LEU A 31 0.71 -11.81 1.39
N THR A 32 1.41 -11.95 2.51
CA THR A 32 0.84 -12.45 3.76
C THR A 32 0.45 -11.28 4.65
N ILE A 33 -0.85 -11.07 4.87
CA ILE A 33 -1.34 -9.94 5.68
C ILE A 33 -1.79 -10.42 7.04
N ASN A 34 -0.99 -10.12 8.06
CA ASN A 34 -1.29 -10.46 9.46
C ASN A 34 -2.17 -9.38 10.12
N GLN A 35 -3.30 -9.79 10.71
CA GLN A 35 -4.19 -8.88 11.46
C GLN A 35 -4.00 -9.07 12.97
N SER A 36 -3.58 -8.01 13.68
CA SER A 36 -3.16 -8.05 15.09
C SER A 36 -4.27 -8.20 16.14
N LYS A 37 -5.53 -8.50 15.77
CA LYS A 37 -6.64 -8.56 16.74
C LYS A 37 -7.50 -9.82 16.73
N LYS A 38 -7.22 -10.79 15.87
CA LYS A 38 -7.78 -12.15 15.85
C LYS A 38 -7.15 -12.80 14.63
N ASP A 39 -6.91 -14.10 14.74
CA ASP A 39 -6.23 -15.02 13.82
C ASP A 39 -6.78 -15.04 12.37
N ASN A 40 -6.83 -13.87 11.74
CA ASN A 40 -7.40 -13.60 10.42
C ASN A 40 -6.29 -13.12 9.49
N SER A 41 -5.22 -13.91 9.42
CA SER A 41 -4.22 -13.75 8.37
C SER A 41 -4.85 -14.13 7.03
N ARG A 42 -4.52 -13.36 5.99
CA ARG A 42 -4.97 -13.65 4.63
C ARG A 42 -3.83 -13.55 3.63
N LEU A 43 -3.86 -14.42 2.62
CA LEU A 43 -2.98 -14.33 1.46
C LEU A 43 -3.63 -13.44 0.40
N VAL A 44 -2.85 -12.53 -0.18
CA VAL A 44 -3.32 -11.62 -1.24
C VAL A 44 -2.39 -11.74 -2.44
N PRO A 45 -2.87 -12.22 -3.60
CA PRO A 45 -2.05 -12.29 -4.80
C PRO A 45 -1.78 -10.87 -5.35
N MET A 46 -0.59 -10.70 -5.90
CA MET A 46 -0.18 -9.55 -6.71
C MET A 46 -0.29 -9.91 -8.19
N THR A 47 -0.53 -8.91 -9.03
CA THR A 47 -0.40 -9.09 -10.48
C THR A 47 1.07 -9.27 -10.87
N ASP A 48 1.35 -9.99 -11.95
CA ASP A 48 2.72 -10.21 -12.44
C ASP A 48 3.49 -8.90 -12.64
N GLU A 49 2.81 -7.86 -13.14
CA GLU A 49 3.42 -6.53 -13.31
C GLU A 49 3.82 -5.90 -11.97
N LEU A 50 2.99 -6.06 -10.93
CA LEU A 50 3.29 -5.56 -9.60
C LEU A 50 4.43 -6.39 -8.97
N THR A 51 4.41 -7.71 -9.10
CA THR A 51 5.45 -8.61 -8.62
C THR A 51 6.81 -8.24 -9.22
N LYS A 52 6.91 -8.05 -10.54
CA LYS A 52 8.14 -7.62 -11.21
C LYS A 52 8.67 -6.28 -10.67
N LYS A 53 7.78 -5.31 -10.42
CA LYS A 53 8.17 -4.02 -9.83
C LYS A 53 8.68 -4.19 -8.39
N CYS A 54 8.08 -5.08 -7.62
CA CYS A 54 8.52 -5.39 -6.26
C CYS A 54 9.89 -6.10 -6.26
N GLN A 55 10.14 -7.00 -7.21
CA GLN A 55 11.45 -7.64 -7.38
C GLN A 55 12.55 -6.61 -7.68
N ILE A 56 12.31 -5.68 -8.62
CA ILE A 56 13.28 -4.62 -8.94
C ILE A 56 13.54 -3.74 -7.72
N PHE A 57 12.49 -3.34 -7.01
CA PHE A 57 12.60 -2.54 -5.79
C PHE A 57 13.37 -3.29 -4.69
N SER A 58 13.08 -4.58 -4.48
CA SER A 58 13.74 -5.40 -3.47
C SER A 58 15.23 -5.55 -3.75
N LYS A 59 15.64 -5.69 -5.02
CA LYS A 59 17.05 -5.71 -5.39
C LYS A 59 17.79 -4.42 -5.06
N GLN A 60 17.09 -3.28 -5.09
CA GLN A 60 17.68 -1.97 -4.80
C GLN A 60 17.71 -1.64 -3.31
N VAL A 61 16.71 -2.09 -2.55
CA VAL A 61 16.50 -1.67 -1.16
C VAL A 61 16.87 -2.74 -0.15
N HIS A 62 16.69 -4.01 -0.49
CA HIS A 62 16.77 -5.13 0.46
C HIS A 62 17.99 -6.03 0.29
N PHE A 63 19.08 -5.52 -0.30
CA PHE A 63 20.31 -6.29 -0.46
C PHE A 63 20.91 -6.75 0.89
N TYR A 64 20.74 -5.94 1.95
CA TYR A 64 21.21 -6.25 3.31
C TYR A 64 20.07 -6.18 4.35
N SER A 65 18.81 -6.30 3.93
CA SER A 65 17.68 -6.17 4.87
C SER A 65 17.44 -7.46 5.65
N ASN A 66 16.99 -7.29 6.89
CA ASN A 66 16.44 -8.37 7.70
C ASN A 66 15.04 -8.74 7.20
N GLU A 67 14.69 -10.03 7.26
CA GLU A 67 13.35 -10.57 6.98
C GLU A 67 12.25 -9.92 7.84
N GLU A 68 12.57 -9.61 9.09
CA GLU A 68 11.71 -8.87 10.04
C GLU A 68 11.73 -7.34 9.83
N GLY A 69 12.55 -6.86 8.91
CA GLY A 69 12.60 -5.46 8.50
C GLY A 69 11.36 -5.05 7.72
N TYR A 70 11.12 -3.74 7.60
CA TYR A 70 9.97 -3.27 6.82
C TYR A 70 10.25 -3.34 5.32
N PHE A 71 9.27 -3.80 4.54
CA PHE A 71 9.36 -3.83 3.08
C PHE A 71 9.37 -2.42 2.47
N PHE A 72 8.81 -1.43 3.17
CA PHE A 72 8.95 -0.01 2.79
C PHE A 72 9.65 0.77 3.91
N PRO A 73 10.97 0.61 4.05
CA PRO A 73 11.71 1.22 5.15
C PRO A 73 11.95 2.72 4.89
N MET A 74 11.91 3.49 5.97
CA MET A 74 12.53 4.80 6.06
C MET A 74 13.98 4.63 6.57
N ILE A 75 14.72 5.73 6.67
CA ILE A 75 15.99 5.79 7.40
C ILE A 75 15.83 5.14 8.79
N ASP A 76 16.83 4.35 9.18
CA ASP A 76 16.88 3.56 10.42
C ASP A 76 15.86 2.42 10.53
N ASP A 77 15.44 1.83 9.41
CA ASP A 77 14.45 0.72 9.37
C ASP A 77 13.13 1.04 10.10
N ARG A 78 12.69 2.30 9.99
CA ARG A 78 11.40 2.73 10.53
C ARG A 78 10.30 2.61 9.47
N PRO A 79 9.06 2.29 9.85
CA PRO A 79 7.98 2.22 8.88
C PRO A 79 7.57 3.64 8.44
N LEU A 80 7.25 3.80 7.15
CA LEU A 80 6.74 5.06 6.59
C LEU A 80 5.62 5.66 7.44
N THR A 81 5.75 6.88 7.97
CA THR A 81 4.69 7.46 8.82
C THR A 81 3.38 7.66 8.06
N LEU A 82 2.24 7.56 8.75
CA LEU A 82 0.93 7.87 8.13
C LEU A 82 0.92 9.26 7.51
N GLY A 83 1.51 10.26 8.18
CA GLY A 83 1.65 11.62 7.66
C GLY A 83 2.43 11.69 6.34
N ASN A 84 3.54 10.93 6.21
CA ASN A 84 4.31 10.85 4.97
C ASN A 84 3.48 10.25 3.82
N ILE A 85 2.76 9.16 4.11
CA ILE A 85 1.87 8.51 3.14
C ILE A 85 0.75 9.48 2.71
N TYR A 86 0.09 10.14 3.66
CA TYR A 86 -0.96 11.14 3.37
C TYR A 86 -0.45 12.33 2.56
N LYS A 87 0.76 12.82 2.84
CA LYS A 87 1.37 13.91 2.07
C LYS A 87 1.63 13.48 0.62
N ASN A 88 2.18 12.28 0.40
CA ASN A 88 2.43 11.77 -0.95
C ASN A 88 1.13 11.47 -1.69
N PHE A 89 0.12 10.93 -1.00
CA PHE A 89 -1.19 10.68 -1.59
C PHE A 89 -1.84 11.95 -2.14
N ARG A 90 -1.83 13.04 -1.35
CA ARG A 90 -2.36 14.34 -1.82
C ARG A 90 -1.63 14.87 -3.04
N LYS A 91 -0.31 14.67 -3.13
CA LYS A 91 0.47 15.02 -4.33
C LYS A 91 0.03 14.22 -5.56
N PHE A 92 -0.27 12.93 -5.40
CA PHE A 92 -0.78 12.11 -6.51
C PHE A 92 -2.15 12.58 -6.98
N LEU A 93 -3.08 12.85 -6.07
CA LEU A 93 -4.42 13.34 -6.43
C LEU A 93 -4.35 14.68 -7.14
N TRP A 94 -3.53 15.61 -6.63
CA TRP A 94 -3.32 16.89 -7.27
C TRP A 94 -2.75 16.75 -8.69
N LYS A 95 -1.77 15.86 -8.88
CA LYS A 95 -1.23 15.54 -10.22
C LYS A 95 -2.25 14.89 -11.16
N ALA A 96 -3.21 14.15 -10.61
CA ALA A 96 -4.31 13.55 -11.37
C ALA A 96 -5.47 14.53 -11.62
N GLY A 97 -5.34 15.81 -11.22
CA GLY A 97 -6.42 16.80 -11.34
C GLY A 97 -7.57 16.60 -10.34
N ILE A 98 -7.42 15.68 -9.38
CA ILE A 98 -8.44 15.40 -8.38
C ILE A 98 -8.22 16.34 -7.20
N SER A 99 -9.03 17.41 -7.14
CA SER A 99 -8.97 18.38 -6.05
C SER A 99 -9.51 17.79 -4.75
N HIS A 100 -8.77 17.98 -3.66
CA HIS A 100 -9.26 17.76 -2.31
C HIS A 100 -10.02 19.02 -1.85
N GLY A 101 -11.35 18.99 -1.90
CA GLY A 101 -12.26 20.10 -1.58
C GLY A 101 -12.29 20.58 -0.10
N GLY A 102 -11.20 20.46 0.66
CA GLY A 102 -11.09 20.99 2.03
C GLY A 102 -11.20 19.96 3.16
N ARG A 103 -11.23 20.44 4.42
CA ARG A 103 -11.24 19.60 5.63
C ARG A 103 -12.55 18.82 5.70
N GLY A 104 -12.48 17.50 5.53
CA GLY A 104 -13.66 16.62 5.48
C GLY A 104 -14.20 16.35 4.06
N SER A 105 -13.73 17.09 3.06
CA SER A 105 -14.17 16.99 1.68
C SER A 105 -13.04 16.50 0.79
N GLY A 106 -12.96 15.18 0.61
CA GLY A 106 -12.11 14.55 -0.38
C GLY A 106 -11.74 13.10 -0.03
N PRO A 107 -11.25 12.34 -1.01
CA PRO A 107 -11.05 10.89 -0.86
C PRO A 107 -10.05 10.58 0.25
N ARG A 108 -10.43 9.85 1.32
CA ARG A 108 -9.45 9.39 2.32
C ARG A 108 -8.78 8.13 1.82
N ILE A 109 -7.51 7.92 2.18
CA ILE A 109 -6.82 6.67 1.83
C ILE A 109 -7.54 5.46 2.44
N HIS A 110 -8.18 5.63 3.61
CA HIS A 110 -9.01 4.60 4.23
C HIS A 110 -10.37 4.34 3.53
N ASP A 111 -10.83 5.25 2.66
CA ASP A 111 -12.08 5.05 1.89
C ASP A 111 -11.90 4.07 0.73
N PHE A 112 -10.66 3.76 0.33
CA PHE A 112 -10.36 2.84 -0.79
C PHE A 112 -10.10 1.39 -0.35
N SER A 113 -9.96 1.14 0.94
CA SER A 113 -9.72 -0.20 1.48
C SER A 113 -11.04 -0.91 1.81
N TYR A 114 -11.11 -2.23 1.59
CA TYR A 114 -12.29 -3.04 1.92
C TYR A 114 -12.65 -2.91 3.42
N PRO A 115 -13.94 -2.74 3.79
CA PRO A 115 -15.17 -2.97 3.01
C PRO A 115 -15.69 -1.78 2.18
N ASN A 116 -14.93 -0.70 2.01
CA ASN A 116 -15.44 0.54 1.42
C ASN A 116 -15.34 0.63 -0.12
N LEU A 117 -15.39 -0.49 -0.86
CA LEU A 117 -15.29 -0.51 -2.33
C LEU A 117 -16.39 0.32 -3.03
N ASN A 118 -17.55 0.54 -2.38
CA ASN A 118 -18.68 1.25 -2.96
C ASN A 118 -18.39 2.73 -3.31
N LYS A 119 -17.34 3.36 -2.76
CA LYS A 119 -16.99 4.75 -3.08
C LYS A 119 -16.08 4.90 -4.30
N ILE A 120 -15.43 3.83 -4.77
CA ILE A 120 -14.48 3.86 -5.89
C ILE A 120 -15.19 4.02 -7.23
N GLN A 121 -16.35 3.37 -7.41
CA GLN A 121 -17.14 3.47 -8.64
C GLN A 121 -17.60 4.90 -8.96
N THR A 122 -17.71 5.76 -7.95
CA THR A 122 -18.06 7.18 -8.13
C THR A 122 -16.92 7.98 -8.78
N PHE A 123 -15.66 7.58 -8.58
CA PHE A 123 -14.50 8.31 -9.11
C PHE A 123 -14.14 7.93 -10.56
N LEU A 124 -14.44 6.69 -10.98
CA LEU A 124 -14.13 6.21 -12.34
C LEU A 124 -15.24 6.46 -13.37
N LYS A 125 -16.45 6.85 -12.94
CA LYS A 125 -17.57 7.17 -13.85
C LYS A 125 -17.58 8.62 -14.37
N LYS A 126 -16.57 9.43 -14.03
CA LYS A 126 -16.54 10.86 -14.36
C LYS A 126 -15.35 11.29 -15.22
N SER A 127 -14.88 10.40 -16.10
CA SER A 127 -14.00 10.73 -17.22
C SER A 127 -14.71 10.52 -18.55
#